data_AF-A0A5J5TAB7-F1
#
_entry.id   AF-A0A5J5TAB7-F1
#
_cell.length_a   1.000
_cell.length_b   1.000
_cell.length_c   1.000
_cell.angle_alpha   90.00
_cell.angle_beta   90.00
_cell.angle_gamma   90.00
#
_symmetry.space_group_name_H-M   'P 1'
#
loop_
_entity.id
_entity.type
_entity.pdbx_description
1 polymer ?
#
loop_
_entity_poly.entity_id
_entity_poly.type
_entity_poly.pdbx_seq_one_letter_code
_entity_poly.pdbx_strand_id
1 'polypeptide(L)'
;MIKNPELNEGLIGWSTFGNTVIEHRNESDGNKFVVAGKRNHFQDSVSQKAYLENDKLYTFSAWVQVSEEKALVRAVFRTVTGLKRAAETVAESKCWSMLKGGLTVDASGPAELFFETDNTSVEVWVDSVSLQPFTQEEWMSHHVESIEKVSHSTRTGNIYNIERSEK
;
A
#
# COMPACT_ATOMS: atom_id res chain seq x y z
N MET A 1 -9.94 -6.95 5.98
CA MET A 1 -9.37 -5.66 6.43
C MET A 1 -8.05 -5.92 7.14
N ILE A 2 -7.12 -4.97 7.04
CA ILE A 2 -5.81 -5.07 7.68
C ILE A 2 -5.95 -4.90 9.20
N LYS A 3 -5.26 -5.72 9.99
CA LYS A 3 -5.27 -5.68 11.47
C LYS A 3 -4.03 -4.99 12.01
N ASN A 4 -4.20 -4.22 13.09
CA ASN A 4 -3.12 -3.49 13.77
C ASN A 4 -2.16 -2.81 12.77
N PRO A 5 -2.66 -1.94 11.87
CA PRO A 5 -1.85 -1.41 10.77
C PRO A 5 -0.75 -0.44 11.19
N GLU A 6 -0.89 0.24 12.33
CA GLU A 6 0.07 1.18 12.93
C GLU A 6 0.95 0.53 14.01
N LEU A 7 0.85 -0.79 14.16
CA LEU A 7 1.66 -1.61 15.07
C LEU A 7 1.63 -1.16 16.54
N ASN A 8 0.54 -0.52 16.95
CA ASN A 8 0.39 -0.03 18.32
C ASN A 8 0.29 -1.16 19.34
N GLU A 9 -0.17 -2.33 18.90
CA GLU A 9 -0.32 -3.55 19.69
C GLU A 9 0.80 -4.57 19.41
N GLY A 10 1.98 -4.11 18.97
CA GLY A 10 3.10 -4.98 18.63
C GLY A 10 2.88 -5.76 17.34
N LEU A 11 3.20 -7.05 17.34
CA LEU A 11 3.04 -7.95 16.17
C LEU A 11 1.67 -8.66 16.11
N ILE A 12 0.68 -8.23 16.90
CA ILE A 12 -0.66 -8.84 16.84
C ILE A 12 -1.21 -8.71 15.42
N GLY A 13 -1.55 -9.85 14.81
CA GLY A 13 -2.04 -9.93 13.43
C GLY A 13 -0.98 -10.03 12.35
N TRP A 14 0.31 -9.86 12.70
CA TRP A 14 1.45 -9.92 11.79
C TRP A 14 2.21 -11.24 11.95
N SER A 15 2.71 -11.78 10.84
CA SER A 15 3.45 -13.04 10.81
C SER A 15 4.59 -12.99 9.80
N THR A 16 5.44 -14.01 9.78
CA THR A 16 6.47 -14.16 8.74
C THR A 16 5.85 -14.73 7.45
N PHE A 17 6.25 -14.21 6.29
CA PHE A 17 6.17 -14.94 5.02
C PHE A 17 7.53 -15.56 4.75
N GLY A 18 7.55 -16.85 4.41
CA GLY A 18 8.80 -17.57 4.18
C GLY A 18 9.70 -17.66 5.42
N ASN A 19 11.00 -17.71 5.20
CA ASN A 19 12.02 -17.94 6.24
C ASN A 19 12.73 -16.64 6.62
N THR A 20 12.04 -15.80 7.39
CA THR A 20 12.55 -14.52 7.90
C THR A 20 12.39 -14.44 9.41
N VAL A 21 13.09 -13.49 10.04
CA VAL A 21 12.81 -13.06 11.42
C VAL A 21 12.10 -11.72 11.35
N ILE A 22 10.96 -11.62 12.04
CA ILE A 22 10.25 -10.35 12.19
C ILE A 22 10.41 -9.77 13.59
N GLU A 23 10.57 -8.45 13.66
CA GLU A 23 10.76 -7.71 14.89
C GLU A 23 9.85 -6.48 14.90
N HIS A 24 9.25 -6.20 16.06
CA HIS A 24 8.58 -4.92 16.30
C HIS A 24 9.63 -3.94 16.83
N ARG A 25 9.76 -2.78 16.19
CA ARG A 25 10.71 -1.73 16.59
C ARG A 25 10.00 -0.40 16.71
N ASN A 26 10.62 0.51 17.44
CA ASN A 26 10.12 1.86 17.69
C ASN A 26 11.22 2.90 17.41
N GLU A 27 10.84 3.99 16.76
CA GLU A 27 11.68 5.17 16.55
C GLU A 27 11.56 6.13 17.76
N SER A 28 12.48 7.08 17.86
CA SER A 28 12.56 8.03 18.98
C SER A 28 11.38 8.99 19.07
N ASP A 29 10.69 9.22 17.94
CA ASP A 29 9.48 10.03 17.84
C ASP A 29 8.19 9.27 18.22
N GLY A 30 8.33 7.98 18.57
CA GLY A 30 7.22 7.12 18.97
C GLY A 30 6.58 6.34 17.81
N ASN A 31 7.07 6.49 16.58
CA ASN A 31 6.65 5.66 15.45
C ASN A 31 6.99 4.18 15.70
N LYS A 32 6.09 3.27 15.35
CA LYS A 32 6.22 1.83 15.58
C LYS A 32 6.07 1.10 14.26
N PHE A 33 6.93 0.12 14.00
CA PHE A 33 6.98 -0.54 12.70
C PHE A 33 7.45 -1.98 12.84
N VAL A 34 7.16 -2.79 11.82
CA VAL A 34 7.63 -4.17 11.74
C VAL A 34 8.80 -4.22 10.78
N VAL A 35 9.82 -4.96 11.19
CA VAL A 35 11.00 -5.23 10.38
C VAL A 35 11.01 -6.70 10.00
N ALA A 36 11.26 -7.02 8.73
CA ALA A 36 11.72 -8.33 8.30
C ALA A 36 13.22 -8.29 8.03
N GLY A 37 13.97 -9.13 8.74
CA GLY A 37 15.41 -9.30 8.61
C GLY A 37 15.83 -10.76 8.54
N LYS A 38 17.12 -11.02 8.30
CA LYS A 38 17.66 -12.39 8.11
C LYS A 38 16.93 -13.17 6.99
N ARG A 39 16.68 -12.49 5.87
CA ARG A 39 15.94 -12.99 4.71
C ARG A 39 16.87 -13.79 3.80
N ASN A 40 16.38 -14.89 3.23
CA ASN A 40 17.17 -15.76 2.32
C ASN A 40 16.57 -15.86 0.92
N HIS A 41 15.32 -15.41 0.75
CA HIS A 41 14.58 -15.40 -0.50
C HIS A 41 13.92 -14.04 -0.71
N PHE A 42 13.71 -13.62 -1.97
CA PHE A 42 13.17 -12.30 -2.30
C PHE A 42 11.75 -12.07 -1.77
N GLN A 43 11.03 -13.15 -1.42
CA GLN A 43 9.68 -13.11 -0.84
C GLN A 43 9.67 -13.20 0.69
N ASP A 44 10.79 -13.56 1.31
CA ASP A 44 10.89 -13.65 2.77
C ASP A 44 10.62 -12.25 3.34
N SER A 45 9.60 -12.11 4.18
CA SER A 45 9.10 -10.79 4.60
C SER A 45 8.09 -10.82 5.75
N VAL A 46 7.59 -9.66 6.13
CA VAL A 46 6.41 -9.53 6.99
C VAL A 46 5.16 -9.93 6.19
N SER A 47 4.16 -10.45 6.87
CA SER A 47 2.89 -10.85 6.27
C SER A 47 1.69 -10.49 7.09
N GLN A 48 0.57 -10.36 6.38
CA GLN A 48 -0.73 -10.21 7.00
C GLN A 48 -1.82 -10.94 6.22
N LYS A 49 -2.64 -11.69 6.93
CA LYS A 49 -3.80 -12.36 6.35
C LYS A 49 -4.96 -11.39 6.16
N ALA A 50 -5.59 -11.47 5.01
CA ALA A 50 -6.80 -10.75 4.66
C ALA A 50 -7.82 -11.73 4.03
N TYR A 51 -9.04 -11.25 3.88
CA TYR A 51 -10.04 -11.89 3.03
C TYR A 51 -10.38 -10.88 1.94
N LEU A 52 -10.29 -11.31 0.68
CA LEU A 52 -10.61 -10.50 -0.48
C LEU A 52 -11.89 -11.04 -1.10
N GLU A 53 -12.73 -10.13 -1.56
CA GLU A 53 -14.02 -10.41 -2.17
C GLU A 53 -13.92 -10.12 -3.67
N ASN A 54 -14.44 -11.03 -4.49
CA ASN A 54 -14.68 -10.73 -5.90
C ASN A 54 -15.65 -9.55 -6.02
N ASP A 55 -15.62 -8.90 -7.18
CA ASP A 55 -16.46 -7.72 -7.49
C ASP A 55 -16.15 -6.47 -6.64
N LYS A 56 -15.08 -6.51 -5.83
CA LYS A 56 -14.47 -5.34 -5.19
C LYS A 56 -13.16 -4.96 -5.87
N LEU A 57 -12.94 -3.66 -5.94
CA LEU A 57 -11.64 -3.06 -6.21
C LEU A 57 -10.99 -2.71 -4.88
N TYR A 58 -9.67 -2.79 -4.81
CA TYR A 58 -8.94 -2.49 -3.59
C TYR A 58 -7.92 -1.38 -3.82
N THR A 59 -7.96 -0.36 -2.98
CA THR A 59 -6.83 0.58 -2.86
C THR A 59 -5.89 0.07 -1.79
N PHE A 60 -4.60 0.11 -2.08
CA PHE A 60 -3.55 -0.35 -1.19
C PHE A 60 -2.54 0.77 -0.95
N SER A 61 -2.14 0.94 0.31
CA SER A 61 -1.00 1.77 0.66
C SER A 61 -0.22 1.20 1.84
N ALA A 62 1.07 1.51 1.91
CA ALA A 62 1.93 1.24 3.06
C ALA A 62 3.06 2.27 3.09
N TRP A 63 3.64 2.50 4.26
CA TRP A 63 4.94 3.14 4.38
C TRP A 63 6.02 2.07 4.47
N VAL A 64 7.06 2.20 3.64
CA VAL A 64 8.16 1.26 3.57
C VAL A 64 9.51 1.97 3.68
N GLN A 65 10.46 1.32 4.32
CA GLN A 65 11.87 1.74 4.40
C GLN A 65 12.76 0.50 4.27
N VAL A 66 14.02 0.70 3.90
CA VAL A 66 15.03 -0.38 3.88
C VAL A 66 16.23 0.00 4.74
N SER A 67 16.96 -0.99 5.23
CA SER A 67 18.10 -0.72 6.13
C SER A 67 19.28 -0.03 5.42
N GLU A 68 19.49 -0.27 4.13
CA GLU A 68 20.66 0.19 3.39
C GLU A 68 20.31 0.69 1.99
N GLU A 69 21.01 1.73 1.55
CA GLU A 69 20.91 2.35 0.23
C GLU A 69 19.46 2.50 -0.25
N LYS A 70 19.09 1.79 -1.33
CA LYS A 70 17.76 1.76 -1.91
C LYS A 70 17.45 0.34 -2.37
N ALA A 71 16.19 -0.05 -2.30
CA ALA A 71 15.72 -1.27 -2.93
C ALA A 71 14.30 -1.11 -3.47
N LEU A 72 13.99 -1.85 -4.54
CA LEU A 72 12.63 -1.95 -5.05
C LEU A 72 11.81 -2.86 -4.14
N VAL A 73 10.77 -2.30 -3.53
CA VAL A 73 9.85 -3.04 -2.65
C VAL A 73 8.50 -3.16 -3.35
N ARG A 74 7.95 -4.38 -3.40
CA ARG A 74 6.65 -4.68 -4.01
C ARG A 74 5.70 -5.26 -2.98
N ALA A 75 4.48 -4.74 -2.89
CA ALA A 75 3.42 -5.41 -2.13
C ALA A 75 2.72 -6.44 -3.01
N VAL A 76 2.64 -7.67 -2.50
CA VAL A 76 2.07 -8.81 -3.22
C VAL A 76 1.05 -9.51 -2.34
N PHE A 77 -0.07 -9.87 -2.93
CA PHE A 77 -1.09 -10.71 -2.32
C PHE A 77 -1.01 -12.11 -2.91
N ARG A 78 -0.80 -13.11 -2.06
CA ARG A 78 -1.04 -14.51 -2.39
C ARG A 78 -2.52 -14.79 -2.21
N THR A 79 -3.25 -14.96 -3.31
CA THR A 79 -4.68 -15.27 -3.34
C THR A 79 -4.91 -16.75 -3.69
N VAL A 80 -6.17 -17.18 -3.67
CA VAL A 80 -6.58 -18.51 -4.15
C VAL A 80 -6.36 -18.72 -5.66
N THR A 81 -6.20 -17.64 -6.43
CA THR A 81 -5.96 -17.69 -7.89
C THR A 81 -4.50 -17.45 -8.28
N GLY A 82 -3.63 -17.12 -7.33
CA GLY A 82 -2.20 -16.92 -7.56
C GLY A 82 -1.65 -15.66 -6.88
N LEU A 83 -0.53 -15.16 -7.40
CA LEU A 83 0.09 -13.92 -6.89
C LEU A 83 -0.45 -12.71 -7.63
N LYS A 84 -0.84 -11.67 -6.89
CA LYS A 84 -1.28 -10.37 -7.42
C LYS A 84 -0.41 -9.26 -6.84
N ARG A 85 0.27 -8.51 -7.71
CA ARG A 85 1.03 -7.31 -7.30
C ARG A 85 0.06 -6.15 -7.11
N ALA A 86 0.12 -5.50 -5.95
CA ALA A 86 -0.75 -4.38 -5.59
C ALA A 86 -0.08 -3.02 -5.80
N ALA A 87 1.22 -2.93 -5.51
CA ALA A 87 1.99 -1.70 -5.60
C ALA A 87 3.49 -1.99 -5.64
N GLU A 88 4.27 -1.04 -6.14
CA GLU A 88 5.74 -1.05 -6.07
C GLU A 88 6.28 0.36 -5.86
N THR A 89 7.41 0.47 -5.17
CA THR A 89 8.12 1.74 -4.97
C THR A 89 9.60 1.47 -4.70
N VAL A 90 10.45 2.44 -4.99
CA VAL A 90 11.84 2.41 -4.55
C VAL A 90 11.87 2.94 -3.11
N ALA A 91 12.17 2.07 -2.16
CA ALA A 91 12.37 2.43 -0.76
C ALA A 91 13.83 2.81 -0.54
N GLU A 92 14.09 3.75 0.36
CA GLU A 92 15.42 4.24 0.67
C GLU A 92 15.72 4.11 2.16
N SER A 93 16.99 3.97 2.51
CA SER A 93 17.41 4.04 3.92
C SER A 93 17.20 5.44 4.49
N LYS A 94 16.78 5.49 5.76
CA LYS A 94 16.54 6.73 6.55
C LYS A 94 15.37 7.58 6.07
N CYS A 95 14.60 7.14 5.07
CA CYS A 95 13.46 7.89 4.56
C CYS A 95 12.29 6.95 4.23
N TRP A 96 11.18 7.14 4.93
CA TRP A 96 9.94 6.43 4.66
C TRP A 96 9.41 6.79 3.27
N SER A 97 9.18 5.77 2.45
CA SER A 97 8.65 5.89 1.09
C SER A 97 7.24 5.34 1.04
N MET A 98 6.32 6.09 0.43
CA MET A 98 4.93 5.61 0.29
C MET A 98 4.84 4.61 -0.86
N LEU A 99 4.41 3.41 -0.54
CA LEU A 99 4.04 2.35 -1.48
C LEU A 99 2.54 2.46 -1.71
N LYS A 100 2.09 2.81 -2.92
CA LYS A 100 0.65 3.01 -3.21
C LYS A 100 0.26 2.36 -4.54
N GLY A 101 -0.92 1.76 -4.56
CA GLY A 101 -1.50 1.17 -5.75
C GLY A 101 -2.87 0.59 -5.46
N GLY A 102 -3.18 -0.53 -6.10
CA GLY A 102 -4.43 -1.23 -5.94
C GLY A 102 -4.40 -2.58 -6.63
N LEU A 103 -5.44 -3.37 -6.39
CA LEU A 103 -5.59 -4.67 -7.01
C LEU A 103 -7.05 -5.02 -7.25
N THR A 104 -7.26 -5.87 -8.24
CA THR A 104 -8.51 -6.61 -8.46
C THR A 104 -8.28 -8.08 -8.14
N VAL A 105 -9.34 -8.78 -7.75
CA VAL A 105 -9.30 -10.21 -7.45
C VAL A 105 -10.31 -10.96 -8.31
N ASP A 106 -9.88 -12.10 -8.84
CA ASP A 106 -10.71 -12.90 -9.76
C ASP A 106 -11.68 -13.82 -9.00
N ALA A 107 -11.42 -14.08 -7.72
CA ALA A 107 -12.25 -14.92 -6.85
C ALA A 107 -12.20 -14.44 -5.41
N SER A 108 -13.33 -14.56 -4.71
CA SER A 108 -13.42 -14.38 -3.26
C SER A 108 -12.60 -15.44 -2.53
N GLY A 109 -11.89 -15.05 -1.48
CA GLY A 109 -11.19 -16.01 -0.63
C GLY A 109 -10.14 -15.40 0.30
N PRO A 110 -9.49 -16.26 1.10
CA PRO A 110 -8.35 -15.85 1.91
C PRO A 110 -7.20 -15.39 1.02
N ALA A 111 -6.52 -14.35 1.47
CA ALA A 111 -5.30 -13.85 0.86
C ALA A 111 -4.26 -13.53 1.93
N GLU A 112 -3.00 -13.50 1.52
CA GLU A 112 -1.89 -13.11 2.39
C GLU A 112 -1.06 -12.05 1.70
N LEU A 113 -1.01 -10.87 2.31
CA LEU A 113 -0.13 -9.78 1.93
C LEU A 113 1.29 -10.12 2.39
N PHE A 114 2.28 -9.87 1.55
CA PHE A 114 3.70 -9.86 1.88
C PHE A 114 4.45 -8.85 0.98
N PHE A 115 5.72 -8.60 1.29
CA PHE A 115 6.54 -7.63 0.55
C PHE A 115 7.76 -8.29 -0.08
N GLU A 116 7.93 -8.10 -1.39
CA GLU A 116 9.07 -8.64 -2.12
C GLU A 116 10.17 -7.57 -2.29
N THR A 117 11.43 -8.00 -2.19
CA THR A 117 12.60 -7.22 -2.62
C THR A 117 13.73 -8.15 -3.04
N ASP A 118 14.34 -7.85 -4.18
CA ASP A 118 15.36 -8.71 -4.80
C ASP A 118 16.67 -8.71 -4.00
N ASN A 119 16.97 -7.61 -3.29
CA ASN A 119 18.11 -7.54 -2.39
C ASN A 119 17.73 -8.16 -1.04
N THR A 120 18.10 -9.41 -0.78
CA THR A 120 17.77 -10.12 0.47
C THR A 120 18.63 -9.70 1.65
N SER A 121 19.76 -9.03 1.41
CA SER A 121 20.68 -8.57 2.46
C SER A 121 20.13 -7.41 3.27
N VAL A 122 19.21 -6.61 2.72
CA VAL A 122 18.60 -5.49 3.44
C VAL A 122 17.42 -5.94 4.29
N GLU A 123 17.18 -5.26 5.39
CA GLU A 123 15.92 -5.37 6.11
C GLU A 123 14.82 -4.59 5.37
N VAL A 124 13.58 -5.06 5.48
CA VAL A 124 12.39 -4.35 4.98
C VAL A 124 11.56 -3.91 6.17
N TRP A 125 11.35 -2.61 6.30
CA TRP A 125 10.58 -2.00 7.38
C TRP A 125 9.24 -1.56 6.82
N VAL A 126 8.17 -1.86 7.54
CA VAL A 126 6.79 -1.61 7.10
C VAL A 126 5.98 -1.00 8.24
N ASP A 127 5.21 0.03 7.91
CA ASP A 127 4.23 0.63 8.80
C ASP A 127 2.99 1.13 8.04
N SER A 128 1.92 1.39 8.78
CA SER A 128 0.76 2.16 8.35
C SER A 128 0.12 1.58 7.08
N VAL A 129 -0.12 0.26 7.11
CA VAL A 129 -0.66 -0.48 5.98
C VAL A 129 -2.17 -0.29 5.88
N SER A 130 -2.66 0.04 4.70
CA SER A 130 -4.08 0.22 4.43
C SER A 130 -4.51 -0.57 3.20
N LEU A 131 -5.66 -1.21 3.33
CA LEU A 131 -6.33 -1.91 2.24
C LEU A 131 -7.83 -1.59 2.32
N GLN A 132 -8.30 -0.73 1.42
CA GLN A 132 -9.68 -0.27 1.43
C GLN A 132 -10.43 -0.81 0.21
N PRO A 133 -11.49 -1.61 0.41
CA PRO A 133 -12.36 -2.05 -0.67
C PRO A 133 -13.25 -0.90 -1.15
N PHE A 134 -13.57 -0.90 -2.44
CA PHE A 134 -14.60 -0.07 -3.03
C PHE A 134 -15.27 -0.81 -4.20
N THR A 135 -16.51 -0.47 -4.54
CA THR A 135 -17.22 -1.08 -5.69
C THR A 135 -16.91 -0.35 -6.99
N GLN A 136 -17.22 -1.01 -8.10
CA GLN A 136 -17.14 -0.38 -9.42
C GLN A 136 -18.09 0.83 -9.51
N GLU A 137 -19.26 0.77 -8.88
CA GLU A 137 -20.21 1.88 -8.84
C GLU A 137 -19.67 3.07 -8.04
N GLU A 138 -19.06 2.82 -6.88
CA GLU A 138 -18.38 3.85 -6.08
C GLU A 138 -17.26 4.52 -6.89
N TRP A 139 -16.46 3.71 -7.62
CA TRP A 139 -15.42 4.22 -8.51
C TRP A 139 -15.97 5.10 -9.62
N MET A 140 -17.03 4.65 -10.30
CA MET A 140 -17.69 5.39 -11.37
C MET A 140 -18.29 6.70 -10.85
N SER A 141 -18.93 6.68 -9.68
CA SER A 141 -19.51 7.87 -9.05
C SER A 141 -18.43 8.91 -8.74
N HIS A 142 -17.31 8.49 -8.15
CA HIS A 142 -16.17 9.39 -7.91
C HIS A 142 -15.55 9.91 -9.20
N HIS A 143 -15.50 9.10 -10.26
CA HIS A 143 -14.99 9.54 -11.55
C HIS A 143 -15.86 10.64 -12.15
N VAL A 144 -17.18 10.45 -12.16
CA VAL A 144 -18.15 11.47 -12.63
C VAL A 144 -18.04 12.74 -11.79
N GLU A 145 -18.02 12.63 -10.47
CA GLU A 145 -17.89 13.79 -9.57
C GLU A 145 -16.58 14.58 -9.84
N SER A 146 -15.48 13.87 -10.07
CA SER A 146 -14.18 14.51 -10.38
C SER A 146 -14.22 15.27 -11.70
N ILE A 147 -14.88 14.71 -12.73
CA ILE A 147 -15.09 15.37 -14.03
C ILE A 147 -15.98 16.60 -13.85
N GLU A 148 -17.07 16.48 -13.10
CA GLU A 148 -17.98 17.59 -12.84
C GLU A 148 -17.26 18.74 -12.13
N LYS A 149 -16.46 18.45 -11.09
CA LYS A 149 -15.64 19.44 -10.38
C LYS A 149 -14.66 20.17 -11.30
N VAL A 150 -13.94 19.44 -12.17
CA VAL A 150 -13.01 20.04 -13.15
C VAL A 150 -13.76 20.90 -14.17
N SER A 151 -14.90 20.43 -14.67
CA SER A 151 -15.72 21.16 -15.65
C SER A 151 -16.32 22.44 -15.05
N HIS A 152 -16.74 22.40 -13.78
CA HIS A 152 -17.24 23.55 -13.05
C HIS A 152 -16.12 24.57 -12.80
N SER A 153 -14.96 24.14 -12.34
CA SER A 153 -13.78 25.00 -12.17
C SER A 153 -13.38 25.68 -13.49
N THR A 154 -13.38 24.95 -14.60
CA THR A 154 -13.05 25.47 -15.93
C THR A 154 -14.06 26.51 -16.42
N ARG A 155 -15.37 26.27 -16.25
CA ARG A 155 -16.42 27.24 -16.61
C ARG A 155 -16.28 28.52 -15.81
N THR A 156 -16.09 28.41 -14.51
CA THR A 156 -15.89 29.55 -13.62
C THR A 156 -14.64 30.35 -14.00
N GLY A 157 -13.51 29.68 -14.27
CA GLY A 157 -12.28 30.34 -14.74
C GLY A 157 -12.46 31.07 -16.08
N ASN A 158 -13.21 30.49 -17.02
CA ASN A 158 -13.49 31.14 -18.31
C ASN A 158 -14.38 32.38 -18.17
N ILE A 159 -15.38 32.37 -17.29
CA ILE A 159 -16.23 33.54 -16.99
C ILE A 159 -15.38 34.68 -16.42
N TYR A 160 -14.52 34.38 -15.44
CA TYR A 160 -13.61 35.39 -14.86
C TYR A 160 -12.64 35.99 -15.88
N ASN A 161 -12.20 35.22 -16.88
CA ASN A 161 -11.31 35.72 -17.94
C ASN A 161 -12.04 36.60 -18.96
N ILE A 162 -13.30 36.30 -19.28
CA ILE A 162 -14.14 37.12 -20.17
C ILE A 162 -14.41 38.48 -19.53
N GLU A 163 -14.85 38.51 -18.28
CA GLU A 163 -15.14 39.76 -17.53
C GLU A 163 -13.91 40.67 -17.35
N ARG A 164 -12.69 40.11 -17.43
CA ARG A 164 -11.44 40.86 -17.34
C ARG A 164 -10.94 41.41 -18.68
N SER A 165 -11.42 40.86 -19.79
CA SER A 165 -11.07 41.30 -21.15
C SER A 165 -11.96 42.41 -21.70
N GLU A 166 -13.07 42.72 -21.00
CA GLU A 166 -14.02 43.79 -21.34
C GLU A 166 -13.77 45.11 -20.58
N LYS A 167 -12.59 45.27 -19.96
CA LYS A 167 -12.10 46.52 -19.35
C LYS A 167 -10.81 46.99 -20.02
#